data_AF-A0A2G8KJ10-F1
#
_entry.id   AF-A0A2G8KJ10-F1
#
_cell.length_a   1.000
_cell.length_b   1.000
_cell.length_c   1.000
_cell.angle_alpha   90.00
_cell.angle_beta   90.00
_cell.angle_gamma   90.00
#
_symmetry.space_group_name_H-M   'P 1'
#
loop_
_entity.id
_entity.type
_entity.pdbx_description
1 polymer ?
#
loop_
_entity_poly.entity_id
_entity_poly.type
_entity_poly.pdbx_seq_one_letter_code
_entity_poly.pdbx_strand_id
1 'polypeptide(L)'
;MVPKKDEQITALKTENALLHLRLAQLEGQVKEERVQKDISEEELIAEVKRNHEVKLRGATIAGDVQDVKSSLSNLREEIANMPCLMREKMEPVLYAAKALDAKYSVKDSTFKELEESLQEYKDQLLETQQRFLREKQRRKELHNTLVELRGNIRVYCRARPVLAFDDILQQTESVRRSNISVDEVVNTLDDETICIKCDRHGGTTQSKTFEFDRVFGQTDLQDDVFSDIKPLLTSLLDGLMREKSTSTYTVEVSVVEVYNNEIRDLLTFDPAGMKHDVYTSEDGSMEVTSVSTKLIHSVEDLIHFVHHGLTHRHEDSTLVHDHRAVRI
;
A
#
# COMPACT_ATOMS: atom_id res chain seq x y z
N MET A 1 2.71 -15.37 176.95
CA MET A 1 3.71 -15.48 175.87
C MET A 1 2.94 -15.68 174.55
N VAL A 2 2.96 -14.65 173.69
CA VAL A 2 2.39 -14.56 172.32
C VAL A 2 3.61 -14.26 171.43
N PRO A 3 4.00 -15.08 170.41
CA PRO A 3 4.10 -14.58 169.02
C PRO A 3 4.28 -15.67 167.91
N LYS A 4 3.24 -16.38 167.43
CA LYS A 4 3.41 -17.36 166.31
C LYS A 4 2.35 -17.34 165.20
N LYS A 5 1.29 -16.53 165.33
CA LYS A 5 0.15 -16.53 164.39
C LYS A 5 0.16 -15.40 163.35
N ASP A 6 0.80 -14.26 163.63
CA ASP A 6 0.76 -13.11 162.72
C ASP A 6 1.75 -13.21 161.54
N GLU A 7 2.86 -13.95 161.68
CA GLU A 7 3.80 -14.23 160.58
C GLU A 7 3.20 -15.13 159.49
N GLN A 8 2.26 -16.02 159.83
CA GLN A 8 1.60 -16.88 158.83
C GLN A 8 0.62 -16.09 157.94
N ILE A 9 -0.02 -15.05 158.48
CA ILE A 9 -1.00 -14.25 157.72
C ILE A 9 -0.30 -13.34 156.70
N THR A 10 0.87 -12.79 157.04
CA THR A 10 1.66 -11.99 156.09
C THR A 10 2.27 -12.85 154.98
N ALA A 11 2.79 -14.04 155.31
CA ALA A 11 3.33 -14.99 154.34
C ALA A 11 2.27 -15.44 153.32
N LEU A 12 1.06 -15.78 153.79
CA LEU A 12 -0.04 -16.16 152.92
C LEU A 12 -0.52 -15.01 152.04
N LYS A 13 -0.50 -13.76 152.52
CA LYS A 13 -0.85 -12.60 151.69
C LYS A 13 0.18 -12.32 150.60
N THR A 14 1.47 -12.46 150.90
CA THR A 14 2.52 -12.33 149.88
C THR A 14 2.46 -13.45 148.86
N GLU A 15 2.15 -14.67 149.29
CA GLU A 15 1.94 -15.80 148.38
C GLU A 15 0.71 -15.58 147.48
N ASN A 16 -0.40 -15.09 148.05
CA ASN A 16 -1.62 -14.81 147.27
C ASN A 16 -1.40 -13.67 146.26
N ALA A 17 -0.66 -12.63 146.63
CA ALA A 17 -0.27 -11.57 145.69
C ALA A 17 0.65 -12.10 144.57
N LEU A 18 1.59 -13.00 144.90
CA LEU A 18 2.45 -13.68 143.93
C LEU A 18 1.65 -14.57 142.97
N LEU A 19 0.65 -15.30 143.47
CA LEU A 19 -0.23 -16.13 142.66
C LEU A 19 -1.09 -15.27 141.71
N HIS A 20 -1.62 -14.14 142.15
CA HIS A 20 -2.33 -13.20 141.28
C HIS A 20 -1.43 -12.61 140.19
N LEU A 21 -0.18 -12.27 140.51
CA LEU A 21 0.80 -11.82 139.52
C LEU A 21 1.10 -12.93 138.50
N ARG A 22 1.22 -14.17 138.96
CA ARG A 22 1.48 -15.32 138.09
C ARG A 22 0.30 -15.65 137.18
N LEU A 23 -0.92 -15.55 137.69
CA LEU A 23 -2.14 -15.67 136.88
C LEU A 23 -2.20 -14.60 135.80
N ALA A 24 -1.95 -13.33 136.14
CA ALA A 24 -1.94 -12.25 135.14
C ALA A 24 -0.86 -12.44 134.06
N GLN A 25 0.32 -12.95 134.43
CA GLN A 25 1.37 -13.31 133.46
C GLN A 25 0.94 -14.44 132.52
N LEU A 26 0.38 -15.52 133.06
CA LEU A 26 -0.08 -16.66 132.25
C LEU A 26 -1.25 -16.27 131.35
N GLU A 27 -2.19 -15.45 131.84
CA GLU A 27 -3.29 -14.92 131.03
C GLU A 27 -2.80 -14.00 129.90
N GLY A 28 -1.73 -13.23 130.14
CA GLY A 28 -1.05 -12.44 129.11
C GLY A 28 -0.45 -13.32 128.01
N GLN A 29 0.31 -14.35 128.41
CA GLN A 29 0.93 -15.31 127.48
C GLN A 29 -0.10 -16.05 126.63
N VAL A 30 -1.20 -16.52 127.25
CA VAL A 30 -2.27 -17.21 126.51
C VAL A 30 -2.96 -16.28 125.51
N LYS A 31 -3.14 -15.00 125.83
CA LYS A 31 -3.70 -14.02 124.88
C LYS A 31 -2.74 -13.77 123.72
N GLU A 32 -1.45 -13.63 124.01
CA GLU A 32 -0.41 -13.39 123.02
C GLU A 32 -0.28 -14.58 122.06
N GLU A 33 -0.26 -15.82 122.57
CA GLU A 33 -0.26 -17.04 121.76
C GLU A 33 -1.53 -17.19 120.90
N ARG A 34 -2.70 -16.81 121.43
CA ARG A 34 -3.95 -16.85 120.64
C ARG A 34 -3.91 -15.84 119.48
N VAL A 35 -3.44 -14.62 119.73
CA VAL A 35 -3.27 -13.62 118.66
C VAL A 35 -2.24 -14.09 117.64
N GLN A 36 -1.13 -14.68 118.08
CA GLN A 36 -0.11 -15.24 117.20
C GLN A 36 -0.68 -16.36 116.31
N LYS A 37 -1.53 -17.21 116.90
CA LYS A 37 -2.19 -18.31 116.19
C LYS A 37 -3.20 -17.79 115.17
N ASP A 38 -4.02 -16.81 115.54
CA ASP A 38 -5.00 -16.20 114.65
C ASP A 38 -4.32 -15.52 113.45
N ILE A 39 -3.21 -14.79 113.69
CA ILE A 39 -2.38 -14.20 112.62
C ILE A 39 -1.81 -15.30 111.72
N SER A 40 -1.27 -16.39 112.29
CA SER A 40 -0.71 -17.49 111.51
C SER A 40 -1.76 -18.24 110.67
N GLU A 41 -2.99 -18.36 111.19
CA GLU A 41 -4.10 -19.00 110.49
C GLU A 41 -4.59 -18.12 109.34
N GLU A 42 -4.67 -16.81 109.55
CA GLU A 42 -5.05 -15.85 108.51
C GLU A 42 -3.99 -15.76 107.39
N GLU A 43 -2.69 -15.81 107.75
CA GLU A 43 -1.58 -15.92 106.79
C GLU A 43 -1.67 -17.21 105.96
N LEU A 44 -1.94 -18.36 106.61
CA LEU A 44 -2.07 -19.65 105.93
C LEU A 44 -3.26 -19.66 104.95
N ILE A 45 -4.40 -19.07 105.34
CA ILE A 45 -5.58 -18.93 104.48
C ILE A 45 -5.27 -18.03 103.28
N ALA A 46 -4.59 -16.90 103.50
CA ALA A 46 -4.17 -16.01 102.42
C ALA A 46 -3.22 -16.72 101.44
N GLU A 47 -2.31 -17.55 101.95
CA GLU A 47 -1.37 -18.33 101.15
C GLU A 47 -2.06 -19.43 100.32
N VAL A 48 -3.03 -20.14 100.89
CA VAL A 48 -3.83 -21.12 100.14
C VAL A 48 -4.65 -20.44 99.04
N LYS A 49 -5.23 -19.26 99.31
CA LYS A 49 -5.95 -18.47 98.30
C LYS A 49 -5.03 -18.04 97.15
N ARG A 50 -3.82 -17.53 97.46
CA ARG A 50 -2.81 -17.22 96.44
C ARG A 50 -2.44 -18.45 95.61
N ASN A 51 -2.16 -19.57 96.27
CA ASN A 51 -1.78 -20.80 95.57
C ASN A 51 -2.90 -21.34 94.66
N HIS A 52 -4.16 -21.21 95.08
CA HIS A 52 -5.30 -21.55 94.24
C HIS A 52 -5.41 -20.62 93.02
N GLU A 53 -5.24 -19.31 93.21
CA GLU A 53 -5.26 -18.33 92.12
C GLU A 53 -4.12 -18.57 91.12
N VAL A 54 -2.91 -18.83 91.61
CA VAL A 54 -1.75 -19.18 90.77
C VAL A 54 -2.01 -20.46 89.98
N LYS A 55 -2.64 -21.47 90.59
CA LYS A 55 -3.00 -22.73 89.92
C LYS A 55 -4.04 -22.53 88.82
N LEU A 56 -5.08 -21.72 89.09
CA LEU A 56 -6.09 -21.36 88.08
C LEU A 56 -5.46 -20.62 86.90
N ARG A 57 -4.64 -19.60 87.18
CA ARG A 57 -3.88 -18.88 86.14
C ARG A 57 -2.96 -19.82 85.35
N GLY A 58 -2.28 -20.75 86.03
CA GLY A 58 -1.44 -21.76 85.39
C GLY A 58 -2.21 -22.68 84.45
N ALA A 59 -3.45 -23.06 84.80
CA ALA A 59 -4.32 -23.86 83.94
C ALA A 59 -4.78 -23.07 82.69
N THR A 60 -5.14 -21.80 82.85
CA THR A 60 -5.50 -20.92 81.72
C THR A 60 -4.32 -20.75 80.77
N ILE A 61 -3.13 -20.42 81.28
CA ILE A 61 -1.92 -20.26 80.48
C ILE A 61 -1.55 -21.56 79.75
N ALA A 62 -1.74 -22.73 80.38
CA ALA A 62 -1.48 -24.01 79.74
C ALA A 62 -2.43 -24.26 78.54
N GLY A 63 -3.69 -23.85 78.64
CA GLY A 63 -4.66 -23.86 77.54
C GLY A 63 -4.20 -22.95 76.40
N ASP A 64 -3.90 -21.68 76.72
CA ASP A 64 -3.44 -20.69 75.73
C ASP A 64 -2.18 -21.16 74.99
N VAL A 65 -1.22 -21.77 75.71
CA VAL A 65 0.01 -22.34 75.12
C VAL A 65 -0.32 -23.48 74.16
N GLN A 66 -1.30 -24.33 74.48
CA GLN A 66 -1.71 -25.42 73.61
C GLN A 66 -2.41 -24.91 72.34
N ASP A 67 -3.22 -23.85 72.46
CA ASP A 67 -3.89 -23.20 71.32
C ASP A 67 -2.91 -22.46 70.41
N VAL A 68 -1.91 -21.79 70.99
CA VAL A 68 -0.81 -21.18 70.22
C VAL A 68 0.00 -22.27 69.52
N LYS A 69 0.23 -23.41 70.16
CA LYS A 69 0.97 -24.53 69.58
C LYS A 69 0.23 -25.15 68.39
N SER A 70 -1.09 -25.34 68.48
CA SER A 70 -1.90 -25.85 67.36
C SER A 70 -1.99 -24.84 66.21
N SER A 71 -2.13 -23.55 66.53
CA SER A 71 -2.10 -22.48 65.53
C SER A 71 -0.75 -22.42 64.81
N LEU A 72 0.36 -22.56 65.54
CA LEU A 72 1.71 -22.61 64.98
C LEU A 72 1.94 -23.84 64.10
N SER A 73 1.41 -25.02 64.46
CA SER A 73 1.54 -26.19 63.61
C SER A 73 0.78 -26.03 62.30
N ASN A 74 -0.42 -25.46 62.34
CA ASN A 74 -1.23 -25.22 61.14
C ASN A 74 -0.55 -24.20 60.22
N LEU A 75 -0.09 -23.06 60.78
CA LEU A 75 0.68 -22.07 60.04
C LEU A 75 1.97 -22.67 59.44
N ARG A 76 2.65 -23.55 60.16
CA ARG A 76 3.85 -24.22 59.67
C ARG A 76 3.55 -25.14 58.48
N GLU A 77 2.43 -25.85 58.52
CA GLU A 77 1.99 -26.73 57.43
C GLU A 77 1.53 -25.92 56.21
N GLU A 78 0.82 -24.81 56.41
CA GLU A 78 0.48 -23.87 55.34
C GLU A 78 1.75 -23.29 54.69
N ILE A 79 2.71 -22.80 55.49
CA ILE A 79 3.99 -22.28 54.98
C ILE A 79 4.77 -23.38 54.23
N ALA A 80 4.74 -24.62 54.69
CA ALA A 80 5.40 -25.74 54.02
C ALA A 80 4.75 -26.09 52.66
N ASN A 81 3.44 -25.90 52.53
CA ASN A 81 2.67 -26.19 51.31
C ASN A 81 2.62 -24.99 50.34
N MET A 82 2.90 -23.77 50.79
CA MET A 82 2.91 -22.59 49.92
C MET A 82 3.84 -22.72 48.70
N PRO A 83 5.08 -23.25 48.79
CA PRO A 83 5.97 -23.41 47.63
C PRO A 83 5.42 -24.34 46.55
N CYS A 84 4.70 -25.41 46.91
CA CYS A 84 4.15 -26.33 45.91
C CYS A 84 2.95 -25.71 45.18
N LEU A 85 2.05 -25.07 45.93
CA LEU A 85 0.90 -24.35 45.35
C LEU A 85 1.35 -23.20 44.44
N MET A 86 2.38 -22.45 44.88
CA MET A 86 2.95 -21.35 44.11
C MET A 86 3.63 -21.85 42.82
N ARG A 87 4.27 -23.02 42.87
CA ARG A 87 4.82 -23.67 41.67
C ARG A 87 3.72 -24.11 40.71
N GLU A 88 2.70 -24.83 41.19
CA GLU A 88 1.58 -25.34 40.39
C GLU A 88 0.87 -24.22 39.62
N LYS A 89 0.66 -23.07 40.27
CA LYS A 89 0.04 -21.91 39.61
C LYS A 89 0.97 -21.12 38.70
N MET A 90 2.27 -21.07 39.00
CA MET A 90 3.22 -20.26 38.24
C MET A 90 3.79 -20.98 37.02
N GLU A 91 3.84 -22.30 37.02
CA GLU A 91 4.31 -23.12 35.90
C GLU A 91 3.53 -22.89 34.58
N PRO A 92 2.18 -22.91 34.55
CA PRO A 92 1.43 -22.62 33.32
C PRO A 92 1.59 -21.17 32.87
N VAL A 93 1.73 -20.22 33.79
CA VAL A 93 1.97 -18.81 33.48
C VAL A 93 3.35 -18.64 32.83
N LEU A 94 4.38 -19.29 33.37
CA LEU A 94 5.73 -19.26 32.81
C LEU A 94 5.77 -19.93 31.43
N TYR A 95 5.06 -21.04 31.25
CA TYR A 95 4.94 -21.70 29.95
C TYR A 95 4.22 -20.83 28.92
N ALA A 96 3.09 -20.22 29.30
CA ALA A 96 2.35 -19.30 28.44
C ALA A 96 3.18 -18.06 28.06
N ALA A 97 3.92 -17.48 29.01
CA ALA A 97 4.81 -16.35 28.75
C ALA A 97 5.93 -16.72 27.76
N LYS A 98 6.58 -17.88 27.94
CA LYS A 98 7.60 -18.38 27.00
C LYS A 98 7.02 -18.65 25.61
N ALA A 99 5.81 -19.21 25.54
CA ALA A 99 5.14 -19.48 24.26
C ALA A 99 4.74 -18.20 23.53
N LEU A 100 4.30 -17.16 24.26
CA LEU A 100 4.03 -15.84 23.70
C LEU A 100 5.31 -15.19 23.18
N ASP A 101 6.39 -15.20 23.97
CA ASP A 101 7.68 -14.63 23.60
C ASP A 101 8.24 -15.28 22.33
N ALA A 102 8.18 -16.62 22.24
CA ALA A 102 8.54 -17.36 21.03
C ALA A 102 7.68 -16.96 19.81
N LYS A 103 6.37 -16.79 19.99
CA LYS A 103 5.46 -16.34 18.91
C LYS A 103 5.77 -14.92 18.45
N TYR A 104 6.05 -14.00 19.37
CA TYR A 104 6.43 -12.62 19.03
C TYR A 104 7.78 -12.57 18.32
N SER A 105 8.76 -13.36 18.77
CA SER A 105 10.06 -13.46 18.10
C SER A 105 9.95 -13.94 16.65
N VAL A 106 9.14 -14.97 16.38
CA VAL A 106 8.90 -15.44 15.00
C VAL A 106 8.16 -14.38 14.17
N LYS A 107 7.16 -13.70 14.73
CA LYS A 107 6.49 -12.61 14.01
C LYS A 107 7.45 -11.48 13.66
N ASP A 108 8.32 -11.11 14.59
CA ASP A 108 9.31 -10.05 14.40
C ASP A 108 10.32 -10.40 13.29
N SER A 109 10.75 -11.67 13.20
CA SER A 109 11.59 -12.13 12.09
C SER A 109 10.85 -12.11 10.76
N THR A 110 9.62 -12.63 10.70
CA THR A 110 8.82 -12.61 9.46
C THR A 110 8.49 -11.19 8.99
N PHE A 111 8.31 -10.26 9.93
CA PHE A 111 8.05 -8.86 9.61
C PHE A 111 9.29 -8.20 8.99
N LYS A 112 10.48 -8.44 9.55
CA LYS A 112 11.76 -7.97 8.97
C LYS A 112 11.99 -8.55 7.57
N GLU A 113 11.80 -9.85 7.39
CA GLU A 113 11.91 -10.50 6.07
C GLU A 113 10.95 -9.89 5.04
N LEU A 114 9.72 -9.57 5.46
CA LEU A 114 8.73 -8.91 4.60
C LEU A 114 9.12 -7.47 4.27
N GLU A 115 9.64 -6.70 5.23
CA GLU A 115 10.14 -5.34 5.01
C GLU A 115 11.31 -5.31 4.03
N GLU A 116 12.26 -6.24 4.17
CA GLU A 116 13.38 -6.42 3.25
C GLU A 116 12.89 -6.77 1.84
N SER A 117 11.95 -7.72 1.73
CA SER A 117 11.34 -8.10 0.44
C SER A 117 10.59 -6.94 -0.22
N LEU A 118 9.86 -6.13 0.57
CA LEU A 118 9.16 -4.94 0.07
C LEU A 118 10.13 -3.87 -0.40
N GLN A 119 11.25 -3.69 0.28
CA GLN A 119 12.28 -2.74 -0.10
C GLN A 119 12.95 -3.19 -1.40
N GLU A 120 13.31 -4.47 -1.50
CA GLU A 120 13.88 -5.05 -2.72
C GLU A 120 12.93 -4.88 -3.91
N TYR A 121 11.63 -5.16 -3.74
CA TYR A 121 10.64 -5.00 -4.80
C TYR A 121 10.51 -3.54 -5.27
N LYS A 122 10.58 -2.57 -4.33
CA LYS A 122 10.57 -1.14 -4.68
C LYS A 122 11.81 -0.74 -5.47
N ASP A 123 12.98 -1.22 -5.07
CA ASP A 123 14.23 -0.93 -5.74
C ASP A 123 14.25 -1.54 -7.15
N GLN A 124 13.78 -2.79 -7.30
CA GLN A 124 13.60 -3.43 -8.61
C GLN A 124 12.60 -2.67 -9.50
N LEU A 125 11.50 -2.17 -8.95
CA LEU A 125 10.52 -1.37 -9.69
C LEU A 125 11.15 -0.07 -10.21
N LEU A 126 11.89 0.63 -9.34
CA LEU A 126 12.56 1.88 -9.69
C LEU A 126 13.65 1.66 -10.75
N GLU A 127 14.46 0.61 -10.60
CA GLU A 127 15.45 0.22 -11.59
C GLU A 127 14.80 -0.11 -12.94
N THR A 128 13.73 -0.89 -12.94
CA THR A 128 13.00 -1.27 -14.15
C THR A 128 12.40 -0.05 -14.85
N GLN A 129 11.83 0.89 -14.10
CA GLN A 129 11.32 2.16 -14.64
C GLN A 129 12.44 2.98 -15.29
N GLN A 130 13.58 3.13 -14.61
CA GLN A 130 14.72 3.86 -15.17
C GLN A 130 15.27 3.18 -16.43
N ARG A 131 15.37 1.85 -16.42
CA ARG A 131 15.82 1.08 -17.58
C ARG A 131 14.85 1.23 -18.75
N PHE A 132 13.56 1.17 -18.50
CA PHE A 132 12.53 1.41 -19.51
C PHE A 132 12.66 2.80 -20.15
N LEU A 133 12.85 3.85 -19.34
CA LEU A 133 13.04 5.21 -19.86
C LEU A 133 14.31 5.33 -20.71
N ARG A 134 15.42 4.73 -20.27
CA ARG A 134 16.67 4.69 -21.04
C ARG A 134 16.50 3.97 -22.38
N GLU A 135 15.88 2.79 -22.38
CA GLU A 135 15.63 2.05 -23.63
C GLU A 135 14.64 2.76 -24.54
N LYS A 136 13.61 3.41 -23.99
CA LYS A 136 12.68 4.23 -24.78
C LYS A 136 13.40 5.38 -25.50
N GLN A 137 14.28 6.08 -24.79
CA GLN A 137 15.09 7.17 -25.36
C GLN A 137 16.07 6.64 -26.41
N ARG A 138 16.79 5.56 -26.11
CA ARG A 138 17.71 4.91 -27.05
C ARG A 138 17.00 4.43 -28.31
N ARG A 139 15.81 3.83 -28.19
CA ARG A 139 14.97 3.43 -29.32
C ARG A 139 14.61 4.64 -30.18
N LYS A 140 14.20 5.75 -29.57
CA LYS A 140 13.86 6.98 -30.29
C LYS A 140 15.05 7.53 -31.09
N GLU A 141 16.22 7.59 -30.47
CA GLU A 141 17.46 8.05 -31.13
C GLU A 141 17.81 7.15 -32.32
N LEU A 142 17.88 5.84 -32.12
CA LEU A 142 18.18 4.88 -33.18
C LEU A 142 17.14 4.92 -34.31
N HIS A 143 15.86 5.03 -33.96
CA HIS A 143 14.77 5.12 -34.93
C HIS A 143 14.89 6.37 -35.79
N ASN A 144 15.14 7.52 -35.17
CA ASN A 144 15.33 8.78 -35.90
C ASN A 144 16.58 8.71 -36.81
N THR A 145 17.71 8.18 -36.32
CA THR A 145 18.90 7.98 -37.16
C THR A 145 18.60 7.07 -38.35
N LEU A 146 17.85 5.97 -38.16
CA LEU A 146 17.47 5.08 -39.26
C LEU A 146 16.59 5.81 -40.28
N VAL A 147 15.62 6.61 -39.83
CA VAL A 147 14.76 7.40 -40.70
C VAL A 147 15.55 8.45 -41.49
N GLU A 148 16.50 9.14 -40.85
CA GLU A 148 17.39 10.13 -41.47
C GLU A 148 18.32 9.50 -42.51
N LEU A 149 18.91 8.33 -42.21
CA LEU A 149 19.76 7.59 -43.13
C LEU A 149 19.01 7.11 -44.38
N ARG A 150 17.71 6.81 -44.23
CA ARG A 150 16.82 6.51 -45.35
C ARG A 150 16.29 7.76 -46.08
N GLY A 151 16.71 8.96 -45.67
CA GLY A 151 16.24 10.22 -46.24
C GLY A 151 14.98 10.76 -45.55
N ASN A 152 14.99 12.07 -45.31
CA ASN A 152 13.90 12.83 -44.69
C ASN A 152 12.76 13.16 -45.67
N ILE A 153 13.05 13.16 -46.97
CA ILE A 153 12.07 13.31 -48.04
C ILE A 153 12.14 12.02 -48.85
N ARG A 154 10.98 11.41 -49.10
CA ARG A 154 10.86 10.19 -49.90
C ARG A 154 9.70 10.34 -50.87
N VAL A 155 9.89 9.84 -52.08
CA VAL A 155 8.89 9.87 -53.15
C VAL A 155 8.55 8.43 -53.50
N TYR A 156 7.32 8.03 -53.20
CA TYR A 156 6.81 6.70 -53.53
C TYR A 156 5.95 6.79 -54.78
N CYS A 157 6.08 5.79 -55.66
CA CYS A 157 5.19 5.59 -56.79
C CYS A 157 4.23 4.44 -56.48
N ARG A 158 2.94 4.57 -56.80
CA ARG A 158 1.97 3.48 -56.67
C ARG A 158 1.11 3.39 -57.91
N ALA A 159 1.18 2.25 -58.59
CA ALA A 159 0.27 1.89 -59.67
C ALA A 159 -1.04 1.37 -59.08
N ARG A 160 -2.16 1.98 -59.45
CA ARG A 160 -3.49 1.49 -59.05
C ARG A 160 -3.86 0.25 -59.88
N PRO A 161 -4.53 -0.77 -59.29
CA PRO A 161 -5.18 -1.82 -60.07
C PRO A 161 -6.16 -1.25 -61.10
N VAL A 162 -6.25 -1.91 -62.26
CA VAL A 162 -7.27 -1.63 -63.28
C VAL A 162 -8.65 -1.96 -62.72
N LEU A 163 -9.59 -1.01 -62.82
CA LEU A 163 -10.99 -1.23 -62.42
C LEU A 163 -11.90 -1.44 -63.63
N ALA A 164 -13.05 -2.08 -63.41
CA ALA A 164 -13.99 -2.44 -64.48
C ALA A 164 -14.49 -1.25 -65.34
N PHE A 165 -14.45 -0.02 -64.83
CA PHE A 165 -14.84 1.17 -65.62
C PHE A 165 -13.71 1.65 -66.55
N ASP A 166 -12.45 1.30 -66.27
CA ASP A 166 -11.31 1.64 -67.11
C ASP A 166 -11.40 0.91 -68.47
N ASP A 167 -12.04 -0.27 -68.50
CA ASP A 167 -12.34 -1.03 -69.73
C ASP A 167 -13.46 -0.40 -70.59
N ILE A 168 -14.39 0.33 -69.96
CA ILE A 168 -15.53 0.96 -70.65
C ILE A 168 -15.08 2.22 -71.38
N LEU A 169 -14.25 3.05 -70.74
CA LEU A 169 -13.69 4.27 -71.35
C LEU A 169 -12.82 3.94 -72.58
N GLN A 170 -12.16 2.78 -72.58
CA GLN A 170 -11.40 2.27 -73.72
C GLN A 170 -12.28 1.84 -74.92
N GLN A 171 -13.57 1.53 -74.69
CA GLN A 171 -14.50 1.15 -75.77
C GLN A 171 -15.14 2.35 -76.47
N THR A 172 -15.26 3.50 -75.79
CA THR A 172 -15.97 4.69 -76.30
C THR A 172 -15.07 5.71 -76.99
N GLU A 173 -13.78 5.75 -76.66
CA GLU A 173 -12.81 6.61 -77.34
C GLU A 173 -11.94 5.85 -78.34
N SER A 174 -11.37 6.58 -79.29
CA SER A 174 -10.56 6.15 -80.45
C SER A 174 -9.27 5.34 -80.18
N VAL A 175 -9.20 4.60 -79.06
CA VAL A 175 -8.06 3.81 -78.57
C VAL A 175 -7.95 2.43 -79.23
N ARG A 176 -8.72 2.12 -80.29
CA ARG A 176 -8.55 0.88 -81.08
C ARG A 176 -7.26 0.80 -81.93
N ARG A 177 -6.26 1.67 -81.71
CA ARG A 177 -5.03 1.72 -82.52
C ARG A 177 -3.77 1.26 -81.81
N SER A 178 -3.76 1.14 -80.48
CA SER A 178 -2.62 0.62 -79.72
C SER A 178 -2.85 -0.85 -79.38
N ASN A 179 -2.00 -1.75 -79.90
CA ASN A 179 -2.05 -3.20 -79.65
C ASN A 179 -1.52 -3.60 -78.26
N ILE A 180 -1.48 -2.68 -77.29
CA ILE A 180 -0.83 -2.87 -75.99
C ILE A 180 -1.92 -3.01 -74.93
N SER A 181 -1.91 -4.13 -74.21
CA SER A 181 -2.80 -4.34 -73.06
C SER A 181 -2.45 -3.39 -71.91
N VAL A 182 -3.42 -3.00 -71.07
CA VAL A 182 -3.17 -2.10 -69.92
C VAL A 182 -2.08 -2.65 -68.98
N ASP A 183 -2.01 -3.98 -68.87
CA ASP A 183 -0.98 -4.71 -68.11
C ASP A 183 0.43 -4.58 -68.73
N GLU A 184 0.55 -4.23 -70.01
CA GLU A 184 1.83 -3.99 -70.69
C GLU A 184 2.28 -2.53 -70.68
N VAL A 185 1.38 -1.59 -70.35
CA VAL A 185 1.68 -0.14 -70.32
C VAL A 185 2.54 0.21 -69.12
N VAL A 186 2.26 -0.39 -67.96
CA VAL A 186 2.98 -0.16 -66.71
C VAL A 186 3.70 -1.43 -66.30
N ASN A 187 5.03 -1.39 -66.26
CA ASN A 187 5.85 -2.51 -65.86
C ASN A 187 6.75 -2.12 -64.69
N THR A 188 6.58 -2.78 -63.54
CA THR A 188 7.46 -2.66 -62.38
C THR A 188 8.66 -3.57 -62.59
N LEU A 189 9.85 -2.99 -62.76
CA LEU A 189 11.08 -3.77 -63.00
C LEU A 189 11.67 -4.31 -61.70
N ASP A 190 11.61 -3.48 -60.65
CA ASP A 190 12.03 -3.78 -59.29
C ASP A 190 11.29 -2.83 -58.32
N ASP A 191 11.70 -2.87 -57.05
CA ASP A 191 11.10 -2.10 -55.96
C ASP A 191 11.37 -0.59 -56.04
N GLU A 192 12.23 -0.11 -56.94
CA GLU A 192 12.65 1.30 -57.06
C GLU A 192 12.37 1.87 -58.45
N THR A 193 12.13 1.02 -59.45
CA THR A 193 12.09 1.39 -60.86
C THR A 193 10.78 0.98 -61.53
N ILE A 194 10.12 1.96 -62.13
CA ILE A 194 8.91 1.77 -62.94
C ILE A 194 9.14 2.19 -64.38
N CYS A 195 8.65 1.36 -65.30
CA CYS A 195 8.71 1.60 -66.74
C CYS A 195 7.31 1.80 -67.31
N ILE A 196 7.13 2.91 -68.04
CA ILE A 196 5.87 3.26 -68.70
C ILE A 196 6.09 3.23 -70.21
N LYS A 197 5.38 2.34 -70.90
CA LYS A 197 5.37 2.30 -72.37
C LYS A 197 4.32 3.26 -72.89
N CYS A 198 4.71 4.20 -73.73
CA CYS A 198 3.81 5.14 -74.39
C CYS A 198 3.77 4.84 -75.89
N ASP A 199 2.58 4.61 -76.43
CA ASP A 199 2.38 4.58 -77.87
C ASP A 199 2.16 6.01 -78.39
N ARG A 200 2.94 6.42 -79.40
CA ARG A 200 2.73 7.70 -80.08
C ARG A 200 2.03 7.40 -81.40
N HIS A 201 0.95 8.13 -81.69
CA HIS A 201 0.17 7.94 -82.92
C HIS A 201 1.09 8.00 -84.15
N GLY A 202 1.37 6.86 -84.77
CA GLY A 202 2.19 6.72 -85.98
C GLY A 202 3.72 6.65 -85.77
N GLY A 203 4.21 6.42 -84.54
CA GLY A 203 5.65 6.31 -84.24
C GLY A 203 6.05 5.03 -83.47
N THR A 204 7.36 4.80 -83.33
CA THR A 204 7.91 3.70 -82.52
C THR A 204 7.51 3.84 -81.05
N THR A 205 7.07 2.75 -80.41
CA THR A 205 6.77 2.70 -78.97
C THR A 205 7.94 3.23 -78.15
N GLN A 206 7.69 4.24 -77.32
CA GLN A 206 8.72 4.84 -76.46
C GLN A 206 8.47 4.41 -75.01
N SER A 207 9.45 3.77 -74.39
CA SER A 207 9.44 3.48 -72.95
C SER A 207 10.11 4.61 -72.17
N LYS A 208 9.47 5.08 -71.11
CA LYS A 208 10.08 5.98 -70.11
C LYS A 208 10.30 5.21 -68.81
N THR A 209 11.47 5.38 -68.23
CA THR A 209 11.82 4.76 -66.95
C THR A 209 11.98 5.85 -65.90
N PHE A 210 11.43 5.61 -64.72
CA PHE A 210 11.51 6.50 -63.57
C PHE A 210 11.98 5.70 -62.35
N GLU A 211 12.77 6.36 -61.51
CA GLU A 211 13.34 5.80 -60.29
C GLU A 211 12.79 6.57 -59.09
N PHE A 212 12.44 5.83 -58.04
CA PHE A 212 11.77 6.30 -56.83
C PHE A 212 12.34 5.58 -55.61
N ASP A 213 12.09 6.11 -54.40
CA ASP A 213 12.50 5.44 -53.17
C ASP A 213 11.75 4.10 -52.95
N ARG A 214 10.53 4.00 -53.49
CA ARG A 214 9.72 2.78 -53.50
C ARG A 214 8.68 2.82 -54.62
N VAL A 215 8.52 1.72 -55.35
CA VAL A 215 7.50 1.50 -56.36
C VAL A 215 6.57 0.38 -55.91
N PHE A 216 5.28 0.69 -55.80
CA PHE A 216 4.22 -0.29 -55.56
C PHE A 216 3.48 -0.60 -56.86
N GLY A 217 3.47 -1.88 -57.24
CA GLY A 217 2.75 -2.40 -58.38
C GLY A 217 1.24 -2.50 -58.14
N GLN A 218 0.53 -2.95 -59.18
CA GLN A 218 -0.94 -3.09 -59.14
C GLN A 218 -1.42 -4.19 -58.18
N THR A 219 -0.54 -5.13 -57.81
CA THR A 219 -0.85 -6.24 -56.91
C THR A 219 -0.60 -5.92 -55.44
N ASP A 220 0.09 -4.81 -55.15
CA ASP A 220 0.49 -4.47 -53.78
C ASP A 220 -0.69 -3.94 -52.96
N LEU A 221 -0.75 -4.37 -51.70
CA LEU A 221 -1.87 -4.10 -50.81
C LEU A 221 -1.65 -2.80 -50.04
N GLN A 222 -2.72 -2.31 -49.40
CA GLN A 222 -2.63 -1.13 -48.53
C GLN A 222 -1.71 -1.38 -47.32
N ASP A 223 -1.66 -2.61 -46.82
CA ASP A 223 -0.80 -2.98 -45.69
C ASP A 223 0.68 -2.86 -46.03
N ASP A 224 1.06 -3.20 -47.28
CA ASP A 224 2.43 -3.08 -47.77
C ASP A 224 2.87 -1.61 -47.82
N VAL A 225 1.99 -0.75 -48.37
CA VAL A 225 2.21 0.71 -48.41
C VAL A 225 2.31 1.28 -46.99
N PHE A 226 1.41 0.87 -46.09
CA PHE A 226 1.41 1.35 -44.71
C PHE A 226 2.64 0.91 -43.92
N SER A 227 3.15 -0.30 -44.16
CA SER A 227 4.37 -0.82 -43.52
C SER A 227 5.57 0.12 -43.74
N ASP A 228 5.70 0.67 -44.95
CA ASP A 228 6.80 1.57 -45.30
C ASP A 228 6.62 3.00 -44.77
N ILE A 229 5.37 3.42 -44.49
CA ILE A 229 5.03 4.73 -43.92
C ILE A 229 5.09 4.70 -42.38
N LYS A 230 4.80 3.55 -41.77
CA LYS A 230 4.75 3.36 -40.31
C LYS A 230 5.96 3.91 -39.53
N PRO A 231 7.22 3.79 -40.02
CA PRO A 231 8.37 4.41 -39.35
C PRO A 231 8.27 5.94 -39.24
N LEU A 232 7.71 6.62 -40.24
CA LEU A 232 7.52 8.07 -40.21
C LEU A 232 6.48 8.47 -39.16
N LEU A 233 5.36 7.73 -39.08
CA LEU A 233 4.34 7.92 -38.05
C LEU A 233 4.91 7.68 -36.64
N THR A 234 5.79 6.68 -36.49
CA THR A 234 6.46 6.40 -35.20
C THR A 234 7.33 7.58 -34.76
N SER A 235 8.08 8.20 -35.70
CA SER A 235 8.90 9.38 -35.40
C SER A 235 8.04 10.59 -35.04
N LEU A 236 6.93 10.81 -35.75
CA LEU A 236 5.95 11.86 -35.44
C LEU A 236 5.39 11.70 -34.02
N LEU A 237 4.90 10.50 -33.68
CA LEU A 237 4.38 10.20 -32.35
C LEU A 237 5.46 10.38 -31.27
N ASP A 238 6.69 9.93 -31.51
CA ASP A 238 7.81 10.13 -30.58
C ASP A 238 8.17 11.62 -30.38
N GLY A 239 7.91 12.46 -31.38
CA GLY A 239 8.07 13.91 -31.33
C GLY A 239 7.01 14.60 -30.47
N LEU A 240 5.74 14.20 -30.65
CA LEU A 240 4.56 14.76 -29.95
C LEU A 240 4.42 14.24 -28.51
N MET A 241 4.77 12.98 -28.25
CA MET A 241 4.64 12.33 -26.94
C MET A 241 5.76 12.72 -25.95
N ARG A 242 6.28 13.95 -26.07
CA ARG A 242 7.34 14.46 -25.19
C ARG A 242 6.79 14.56 -23.76
N GLU A 243 7.29 13.68 -22.89
CA GLU A 243 7.43 13.93 -21.45
C GLU A 243 6.12 14.09 -20.64
N LYS A 244 5.30 13.05 -20.56
CA LYS A 244 4.39 12.87 -19.41
C LYS A 244 4.43 11.44 -18.90
N SER A 245 4.96 11.27 -17.70
CA SER A 245 5.13 10.00 -16.97
C SER A 245 3.81 9.35 -16.53
N THR A 246 2.68 10.03 -16.73
CA THR A 246 1.32 9.54 -16.47
C THR A 246 0.38 10.18 -17.51
N SER A 247 0.21 9.57 -18.67
CA SER A 247 -0.38 10.24 -19.84
C SER A 247 -1.77 9.71 -20.18
N THR A 248 -2.80 10.50 -19.88
CA THR A 248 -3.99 10.54 -20.73
C THR A 248 -3.64 11.40 -21.95
N TYR A 249 -3.72 10.83 -23.14
CA TYR A 249 -3.50 11.57 -24.39
C TYR A 249 -4.83 12.11 -24.88
N THR A 250 -4.82 13.36 -25.34
CA THR A 250 -5.95 13.99 -26.02
C THR A 250 -5.56 14.18 -27.47
N VAL A 251 -6.39 13.66 -28.37
CA VAL A 251 -6.21 13.80 -29.82
C VAL A 251 -7.32 14.69 -30.34
N GLU A 252 -6.96 15.74 -31.07
CA GLU A 252 -7.91 16.61 -31.75
C GLU A 252 -7.68 16.49 -33.26
N VAL A 253 -8.77 16.56 -34.03
CA VAL A 253 -8.72 16.57 -35.49
C VAL A 253 -9.29 17.87 -36.03
N SER A 254 -8.63 18.40 -37.05
CA SER A 254 -9.16 19.40 -37.97
C SER A 254 -9.08 18.83 -39.39
N VAL A 255 -10.08 19.12 -40.22
CA VAL A 255 -10.12 18.68 -41.62
C VAL A 255 -10.38 19.90 -42.49
N VAL A 256 -9.45 20.19 -43.38
CA VAL A 256 -9.38 21.45 -44.12
C VAL A 256 -9.07 21.18 -45.59
N GLU A 257 -9.66 21.96 -46.49
CA GLU A 257 -9.34 21.99 -47.91
C GLU A 257 -8.66 23.31 -48.29
N VAL A 258 -7.65 23.24 -49.16
CA VAL A 258 -7.10 24.43 -49.82
C VAL A 258 -7.66 24.45 -51.24
N TYR A 259 -8.55 25.39 -51.53
CA TYR A 259 -9.18 25.56 -52.83
C TYR A 259 -9.02 26.99 -53.31
N ASN A 260 -8.49 27.18 -54.54
CA ASN A 260 -8.23 28.50 -55.12
C ASN A 260 -7.43 29.44 -54.19
N ASN A 261 -6.38 28.92 -53.55
CA ASN A 261 -5.56 29.60 -52.56
C ASN A 261 -6.32 30.09 -51.31
N GLU A 262 -7.55 29.62 -51.08
CA GLU A 262 -8.30 29.86 -49.85
C GLU A 262 -8.38 28.58 -49.01
N ILE A 263 -8.28 28.75 -47.70
CA ILE A 263 -8.40 27.68 -46.72
C ILE A 263 -9.88 27.58 -46.31
N ARG A 264 -10.44 26.37 -46.37
CA ARG A 264 -11.84 26.08 -46.03
C ARG A 264 -11.92 24.98 -44.97
N ASP A 265 -12.67 25.23 -43.91
CA ASP A 265 -12.98 24.24 -42.89
C ASP A 265 -14.05 23.25 -43.39
N LEU A 266 -13.79 21.94 -43.27
CA LEU A 266 -14.70 20.87 -43.71
C LEU A 266 -15.45 20.19 -42.55
N LEU A 267 -15.14 20.52 -41.29
CA LEU A 267 -15.81 19.93 -40.12
C LEU A 267 -17.04 20.73 -39.70
N THR A 268 -17.04 22.04 -39.93
CA THR A 268 -18.19 22.90 -39.68
C THR A 268 -18.52 23.73 -40.90
N PHE A 269 -19.80 23.84 -41.22
CA PHE A 269 -20.26 24.84 -42.18
C PHE A 269 -20.07 26.21 -41.55
N ASP A 270 -19.22 27.05 -42.14
CA ASP A 270 -19.05 28.42 -41.70
C ASP A 270 -20.07 29.33 -42.42
N PRO A 271 -21.15 29.77 -41.74
CA PRO A 271 -22.14 30.63 -42.36
C PRO A 271 -21.67 32.09 -42.49
N ALA A 272 -20.50 32.46 -41.93
CA ALA A 272 -20.06 33.85 -41.80
C ALA A 272 -18.96 34.27 -42.79
N GLY A 273 -18.38 33.33 -43.56
CA GLY A 273 -17.27 33.64 -44.47
C GLY A 273 -16.00 34.07 -43.72
N MET A 274 -15.73 33.47 -42.55
CA MET A 274 -14.46 33.63 -41.86
C MET A 274 -13.33 33.21 -42.81
N LYS A 275 -12.37 34.12 -42.94
CA LYS A 275 -11.14 33.85 -43.67
C LYS A 275 -10.19 33.12 -42.73
N HIS A 276 -9.72 31.95 -43.14
CA HIS A 276 -8.69 31.21 -42.45
C HIS A 276 -7.32 31.59 -43.03
N ASP A 277 -6.50 32.26 -42.22
CA ASP A 277 -5.13 32.62 -42.60
C ASP A 277 -4.11 31.75 -41.85
N VAL A 278 -2.97 31.49 -42.49
CA VAL A 278 -1.83 30.78 -41.89
C VAL A 278 -0.94 31.80 -41.16
N TYR A 279 -0.68 31.54 -39.89
CA TYR A 279 0.25 32.32 -39.08
C TYR A 279 1.47 31.48 -38.73
N THR A 280 2.65 32.11 -38.73
CA THR A 280 3.89 31.48 -38.24
C THR A 280 4.20 32.05 -36.86
N SER A 281 4.14 31.19 -35.85
CA SER A 281 4.47 31.50 -34.46
C SER A 281 5.98 31.76 -34.28
N GLU A 282 6.35 32.36 -33.14
CA GLU A 282 7.74 32.74 -32.83
C GLU A 282 8.70 31.55 -32.77
N ASP A 283 8.17 30.35 -32.51
CA ASP A 283 8.91 29.08 -32.50
C ASP A 283 9.06 28.45 -33.90
N GLY A 284 8.54 29.10 -34.95
CA GLY A 284 8.54 28.61 -36.32
C GLY A 284 7.43 27.61 -36.63
N SER A 285 6.53 27.32 -35.68
CA SER A 285 5.34 26.52 -35.94
C SER A 285 4.35 27.31 -36.81
N MET A 286 3.67 26.60 -37.72
CA MET A 286 2.60 27.18 -38.54
C MET A 286 1.26 26.75 -37.98
N GLU A 287 0.39 27.72 -37.68
CA GLU A 287 -0.96 27.48 -37.20
C GLU A 287 -1.97 28.11 -38.16
N VAL A 288 -3.07 27.41 -38.38
CA VAL A 288 -4.18 27.93 -39.19
C VAL A 288 -5.22 28.51 -38.23
N THR A 289 -5.49 29.80 -38.37
CA THR A 289 -6.40 30.51 -37.47
C THR A 289 -7.86 30.09 -37.66
N SER A 290 -8.59 30.06 -36.54
CA SER A 290 -10.05 29.89 -36.49
C SER A 290 -10.59 28.60 -37.12
N VAL A 291 -9.76 27.58 -37.34
CA VAL A 291 -10.21 26.27 -37.81
C VAL A 291 -10.85 25.51 -36.67
N SER A 292 -12.00 24.88 -36.94
CA SER A 292 -12.66 24.05 -35.95
C SER A 292 -11.84 22.78 -35.66
N THR A 293 -11.71 22.46 -34.37
CA THR A 293 -11.14 21.21 -33.90
C THR A 293 -12.21 20.36 -33.23
N LYS A 294 -12.11 19.04 -33.40
CA LYS A 294 -12.96 18.06 -32.73
C LYS A 294 -12.12 17.11 -31.91
N LEU A 295 -12.48 16.95 -30.64
CA LEU A 295 -11.85 15.98 -29.75
C LEU A 295 -12.22 14.55 -30.18
N ILE A 296 -11.22 13.69 -30.26
CA ILE A 296 -11.36 12.28 -30.66
C ILE A 296 -11.35 11.41 -29.40
N HIS A 297 -12.42 10.64 -29.20
CA HIS A 297 -12.53 9.68 -28.10
C HIS A 297 -12.37 8.23 -28.57
N SER A 298 -12.56 7.96 -29.86
CA SER A 298 -12.45 6.64 -30.48
C SER A 298 -11.95 6.74 -31.93
N VAL A 299 -11.52 5.60 -32.49
CA VAL A 299 -11.10 5.54 -33.90
C VAL A 299 -12.31 5.76 -34.82
N GLU A 300 -13.49 5.32 -34.40
CA GLU A 300 -14.76 5.51 -35.10
C GLU A 300 -15.13 6.99 -35.22
N ASP A 301 -14.91 7.79 -34.16
CA ASP A 301 -15.13 9.24 -34.21
C ASP A 301 -14.23 9.90 -35.26
N LEU A 302 -12.95 9.52 -35.29
CA LEU A 302 -12.00 10.03 -36.26
C LEU A 302 -12.44 9.72 -37.69
N ILE A 303 -12.78 8.46 -37.96
CA ILE A 303 -13.28 8.00 -39.26
C ILE A 303 -14.55 8.77 -39.64
N HIS A 304 -15.48 8.96 -38.70
CA HIS A 304 -16.70 9.72 -38.91
C HIS A 304 -16.42 11.18 -39.30
N PHE A 305 -15.55 11.88 -38.57
CA PHE A 305 -15.21 13.28 -38.88
C PHE A 305 -14.48 13.43 -40.22
N VAL A 306 -13.58 12.49 -40.55
CA VAL A 306 -12.89 12.49 -41.86
C VAL A 306 -13.89 12.25 -42.99
N HIS A 307 -14.79 11.26 -42.88
CA HIS A 307 -15.83 11.04 -43.89
C HIS A 307 -16.78 12.22 -44.01
N HIS A 308 -17.17 12.83 -42.89
CA HIS A 308 -17.96 14.06 -42.91
C HIS A 308 -17.26 15.15 -43.73
N GLY A 309 -15.98 15.42 -43.47
CA GLY A 309 -15.21 16.39 -44.24
C GLY A 309 -15.12 16.05 -45.73
N LEU A 310 -14.87 14.78 -46.07
CA LEU A 310 -14.82 14.33 -47.46
C LEU A 310 -16.13 14.54 -48.23
N THR A 311 -17.29 14.45 -47.56
CA THR A 311 -18.60 14.74 -48.20
C THR A 311 -18.87 16.23 -48.42
N HIS A 312 -18.16 17.12 -47.71
CA HIS A 312 -18.27 18.57 -47.83
C HIS A 312 -17.14 19.19 -48.67
N ARG A 313 -16.24 18.35 -49.18
CA ARG A 313 -15.19 18.76 -50.10
C ARG A 313 -15.80 19.37 -51.37
N HIS A 314 -15.21 20.45 -51.87
CA HIS A 314 -15.73 21.10 -53.07
C HIS A 314 -15.59 20.19 -54.30
N GLU A 315 -16.71 19.88 -54.96
CA GLU A 315 -16.74 19.15 -56.23
C GLU A 315 -17.16 20.12 -57.34
N ASP A 316 -16.19 20.74 -58.03
CA ASP A 316 -16.47 21.39 -59.31
C ASP A 316 -16.34 20.35 -60.43
N SER A 317 -17.37 20.22 -61.26
CA SER A 317 -17.37 19.36 -62.44
C SER A 317 -16.30 19.81 -63.43
N THR A 318 -15.19 19.08 -63.50
CA THR A 318 -14.21 19.22 -64.59
C THR A 318 -14.59 18.28 -65.72
N LEU A 319 -14.45 18.72 -66.99
CA LEU A 319 -14.88 18.00 -68.21
C LEU A 319 -14.28 16.59 -68.39
N VAL A 320 -13.33 16.18 -67.54
CA VAL A 320 -12.72 14.84 -67.55
C VAL A 320 -13.39 13.91 -66.50
N HIS A 321 -14.19 14.46 -65.58
CA HIS A 321 -14.67 13.79 -64.36
C HIS A 321 -16.16 14.02 -64.09
N ASP A 322 -17.02 13.99 -65.12
CA ASP A 322 -18.49 14.04 -64.94
C ASP A 322 -19.05 12.88 -64.08
N HIS A 323 -18.22 11.90 -63.74
CA HIS A 323 -18.55 10.81 -62.84
C HIS A 323 -17.52 10.67 -61.71
N ARG A 324 -17.72 11.51 -60.68
CA ARG A 324 -17.35 11.35 -59.26
C ARG A 324 -16.02 11.97 -58.80
N ALA A 325 -16.10 12.70 -57.69
CA ALA A 325 -15.06 12.65 -56.67
C ALA A 325 -14.70 11.21 -56.34
N VAL A 326 -13.40 10.95 -56.25
CA VAL A 326 -12.89 9.66 -55.77
C VAL A 326 -13.35 9.49 -54.32
N ARG A 327 -14.47 8.80 -54.11
CA ARG A 327 -14.77 8.13 -52.85
C ARG A 327 -13.72 7.04 -52.69
N ILE A 328 -12.80 7.25 -51.75
CA ILE A 328 -11.90 6.20 -51.24
C ILE A 328 -12.75 5.16 -50.54
#